data_AF-A0AAW1L5S1-F1
#
_entry.id   AF-A0AAW1L5S1-F1
#
_cell.length_a   1.000
_cell.length_b   1.000
_cell.length_c   1.000
_cell.angle_alpha   90.00
_cell.angle_beta   90.00
_cell.angle_gamma   90.00
#
_symmetry.space_group_name_H-M   'P 1'
#
loop_
_entity.id
_entity.type
_entity.pdbx_description
1 polymer ?
#
loop_
_entity_poly.entity_id
_entity_poly.type
_entity_poly.pdbx_seq_one_letter_code
_entity_poly.pdbx_strand_id
1 'polypeptide(L)'
;MSVVKRKPLSISEKVLIIRELQSGSPNFVISKRYDLPTSTISTIWRNREAILYAFENNRVNCKKLRKCNQTDINEALATWYNLQKSAGLPVNGIILKNQAEQFAKQMGYQDYRCSSSWIDRFKKRHNISYSKYKIEHSTCLNSANIISSNSNIIKSDTPIKAENVQVWVPKIEEESESEDSRCLSKCDVKPVTIEQADEALNTLTKFADLMHSTSSKVMLKLLSEVKDVLENVRNCNYGGVNTDDPLK
;
A
#
# COMPACT_ATOMS: atom_id res chain seq x y z
N MET A 1 2.31 -49.13 -19.85
CA MET A 1 3.43 -48.18 -19.71
C MET A 1 3.59 -47.82 -18.25
N SER A 2 4.75 -48.07 -17.64
CA SER A 2 4.99 -47.67 -16.25
C SER A 2 5.04 -46.14 -16.14
N VAL A 3 4.35 -45.57 -15.14
CA VAL A 3 4.34 -44.12 -14.92
C VAL A 3 5.70 -43.73 -14.34
N VAL A 4 6.61 -43.23 -15.20
CA VAL A 4 7.90 -42.72 -14.76
C VAL A 4 7.67 -41.48 -13.89
N LYS A 5 7.98 -41.58 -12.60
CA LYS A 5 7.87 -40.47 -11.65
C LYS A 5 8.89 -39.39 -12.04
N ARG A 6 8.42 -38.15 -12.23
CA ARG A 6 9.28 -37.00 -12.57
C ARG A 6 10.14 -36.61 -11.36
N LYS A 7 11.47 -36.53 -11.55
CA LYS A 7 12.43 -36.04 -10.55
C LYS A 7 12.31 -34.50 -10.41
N PRO A 8 11.97 -33.96 -9.23
CA PRO A 8 11.81 -32.53 -9.05
C PRO A 8 13.15 -31.87 -8.67
N LEU A 9 13.70 -31.04 -9.57
CA LEU A 9 14.97 -30.33 -9.38
C LEU A 9 14.76 -28.93 -8.75
N SER A 10 15.62 -28.58 -7.82
CA SER A 10 15.75 -27.24 -7.22
C SER A 10 16.34 -26.22 -8.20
N ILE A 11 16.27 -24.92 -7.86
CA ILE A 11 16.94 -23.87 -8.65
C ILE A 11 18.44 -24.09 -8.64
N SER A 12 19.04 -24.39 -7.48
CA SER A 12 20.48 -24.64 -7.36
C SER A 12 20.97 -25.75 -8.30
N GLU A 13 20.30 -26.90 -8.30
CA GLU A 13 20.65 -28.02 -9.21
C GLU A 13 20.51 -27.64 -10.69
N LYS A 14 19.48 -26.89 -11.05
CA LYS A 14 19.30 -26.41 -12.43
C LYS A 14 20.39 -25.43 -12.85
N VAL A 15 20.88 -24.60 -11.93
CA VAL A 15 22.00 -23.67 -12.21
C VAL A 15 23.29 -24.44 -12.47
N LEU A 16 23.57 -25.52 -11.74
CA LEU A 16 24.74 -26.37 -12.03
C LEU A 16 24.66 -26.97 -13.45
N ILE A 17 23.48 -27.47 -13.84
CA ILE A 17 23.24 -27.97 -15.20
C ILE A 17 23.45 -26.86 -16.25
N ILE A 18 22.98 -25.64 -15.99
CA ILE A 18 23.19 -24.50 -16.89
C ILE A 18 24.68 -24.17 -17.04
N ARG A 19 25.46 -24.22 -15.95
CA ARG A 19 26.91 -23.96 -16.00
C ARG A 19 27.65 -25.02 -16.81
N GLU A 20 27.32 -26.30 -16.66
CA GLU A 20 27.90 -27.38 -17.49
C GLU A 20 27.52 -27.25 -18.98
N LEU A 21 26.30 -26.78 -19.28
CA LEU A 21 25.89 -26.49 -20.65
C LEU A 21 26.66 -25.31 -21.24
N GLN A 22 26.88 -24.25 -20.45
CA GLN A 22 27.69 -23.08 -20.85
C GLN A 22 29.15 -23.42 -21.08
N SER A 23 29.69 -24.43 -20.37
CA SER A 23 31.05 -24.93 -20.59
C SER A 23 31.19 -25.78 -21.86
N GLY A 24 30.12 -25.94 -22.65
CA GLY A 24 30.13 -26.68 -23.92
C GLY A 24 29.84 -28.18 -23.78
N SER A 25 29.41 -28.67 -22.61
CA SER A 25 29.11 -30.09 -22.44
C SER A 25 27.84 -30.48 -23.23
N PRO A 26 27.86 -31.55 -24.03
CA PRO A 26 26.69 -31.94 -24.81
C PRO A 26 25.57 -32.51 -23.93
N ASN A 27 24.31 -32.25 -24.33
CA ASN A 27 23.10 -32.64 -23.57
C ASN A 27 23.07 -34.12 -23.16
N PHE A 28 23.61 -35.02 -23.99
CA PHE A 28 23.66 -36.45 -23.71
C PHE A 28 24.55 -36.79 -22.50
N VAL A 29 25.71 -36.15 -22.37
CA VAL A 29 26.64 -36.38 -21.26
C VAL A 29 26.02 -35.91 -19.95
N ILE A 30 25.41 -34.72 -19.96
CA ILE A 30 24.72 -34.15 -18.80
C ILE A 30 23.50 -35.00 -18.41
N SER A 31 22.74 -35.47 -19.41
CA SER A 31 21.59 -36.37 -19.21
C SER A 31 22.00 -37.64 -18.44
N LYS A 32 23.12 -38.26 -18.82
CA LYS A 32 23.66 -39.44 -18.12
C LYS A 32 24.16 -39.12 -16.72
N ARG A 33 24.87 -37.99 -16.55
CA ARG A 33 25.43 -37.56 -15.26
C ARG A 33 24.35 -37.29 -14.20
N TYR A 34 23.28 -36.61 -14.57
CA TYR A 34 22.22 -36.20 -13.64
C TYR A 34 21.04 -37.18 -13.54
N ASP A 35 21.07 -38.24 -14.35
CA ASP A 35 19.97 -39.18 -14.55
C ASP A 35 18.66 -38.45 -14.89
N LEU A 36 18.71 -37.69 -15.99
CA LEU A 36 17.60 -36.86 -16.47
C LEU A 36 17.37 -37.10 -17.96
N PRO A 37 16.11 -37.12 -18.43
CA PRO A 37 15.83 -37.14 -19.86
C PRO A 37 16.46 -35.93 -20.58
N THR A 38 16.99 -36.13 -21.78
CA THR A 38 17.56 -35.05 -22.62
C THR A 38 16.58 -33.90 -22.88
N SER A 39 15.28 -34.21 -22.95
CA SER A 39 14.20 -33.21 -23.05
C SER A 39 14.11 -32.30 -21.81
N THR A 40 14.47 -32.82 -20.63
CA THR A 40 14.52 -32.05 -19.38
C THR A 40 15.68 -31.07 -19.43
N ILE A 41 16.86 -31.51 -19.85
CA ILE A 41 18.04 -30.65 -20.03
C ILE A 41 17.74 -29.52 -21.03
N SER A 42 17.11 -29.85 -22.16
CA SER A 42 16.69 -28.86 -23.16
C SER A 42 15.69 -27.84 -22.61
N THR A 43 14.73 -28.30 -21.78
CA THR A 43 13.75 -27.42 -21.13
C THR A 43 14.40 -26.51 -20.09
N ILE A 44 15.38 -27.01 -19.34
CA ILE A 44 16.18 -26.21 -18.40
C ILE A 44 16.92 -25.10 -19.15
N TRP A 45 17.57 -25.44 -20.27
CA TRP A 45 18.29 -24.47 -21.10
C TRP A 45 17.38 -23.38 -21.67
N ARG A 46 16.19 -23.75 -22.17
CA ARG A 46 15.21 -22.79 -22.68
C ARG A 46 14.75 -21.80 -21.62
N ASN A 47 14.62 -22.25 -20.37
CA ASN A 47 14.15 -21.43 -19.24
C ASN A 47 15.30 -20.84 -18.40
N ARG A 48 16.55 -20.86 -18.90
CA ARG A 48 17.76 -20.55 -18.11
C ARG A 48 17.74 -19.16 -17.47
N GLU A 49 17.27 -18.15 -18.19
CA GLU A 49 17.24 -16.76 -17.69
C GLU A 49 16.37 -16.62 -16.44
N ALA A 50 15.16 -17.18 -16.47
CA ALA A 50 14.27 -17.17 -15.30
C ALA A 50 14.84 -17.97 -14.11
N ILE A 51 15.61 -19.03 -14.38
CA ILE A 51 16.27 -19.84 -13.36
C ILE A 51 17.43 -19.07 -12.72
N LEU A 52 18.26 -18.40 -13.52
CA LEU A 52 19.37 -17.56 -13.06
C LEU A 52 18.85 -16.36 -12.25
N TYR A 53 17.83 -15.65 -12.75
CA TYR A 53 17.18 -14.57 -12.01
C TYR A 53 16.64 -15.06 -10.65
N ALA A 54 16.00 -16.23 -10.60
CA ALA A 54 15.53 -16.78 -9.33
C ALA A 54 16.67 -17.17 -8.38
N PHE A 55 17.81 -17.60 -8.90
CA PHE A 55 19.01 -17.89 -8.12
C PHE A 55 19.59 -16.61 -7.49
N GLU A 56 19.72 -15.54 -8.28
CA GLU A 56 20.16 -14.21 -7.80
C GLU A 56 19.25 -13.65 -6.71
N ASN A 57 17.94 -13.91 -6.81
CA ASN A 57 16.95 -13.53 -5.79
C ASN A 57 16.84 -14.52 -4.62
N ASN A 58 17.89 -15.31 -4.36
CA ASN A 58 18.02 -16.26 -3.25
C ASN A 58 16.87 -17.30 -3.15
N ARG A 59 16.26 -17.70 -4.27
CA ARG A 59 15.20 -18.75 -4.33
C ARG A 59 15.78 -20.14 -4.58
N VAL A 60 16.95 -20.44 -4.01
CA VAL A 60 17.79 -21.62 -4.32
C VAL A 60 17.09 -22.97 -4.13
N ASN A 61 16.25 -23.10 -3.10
CA ASN A 61 15.56 -24.33 -2.73
C ASN A 61 14.25 -24.55 -3.51
N CYS A 62 13.80 -23.58 -4.31
CA CYS A 62 12.53 -23.67 -5.01
C CYS A 62 12.60 -24.71 -6.16
N LYS A 63 11.65 -25.65 -6.19
CA LYS A 63 11.58 -26.67 -7.26
C LYS A 63 10.74 -26.22 -8.47
N LYS A 64 9.84 -25.26 -8.27
CA LYS A 64 8.95 -24.69 -9.29
C LYS A 64 8.96 -23.18 -9.21
N LEU A 65 9.20 -22.52 -10.34
CA LEU A 65 8.95 -21.09 -10.51
C LEU A 65 7.47 -20.92 -10.85
N ARG A 66 6.71 -20.33 -9.93
CA ARG A 66 5.33 -19.93 -10.20
C ARG A 66 5.37 -18.51 -10.74
N LYS A 67 4.76 -18.27 -11.90
CA LYS A 67 4.39 -16.91 -12.28
C LYS A 67 3.35 -16.44 -11.27
N CYS A 68 3.63 -15.33 -10.60
CA CYS A 68 2.62 -14.67 -9.78
C CYS A 68 1.92 -13.70 -10.72
N ASN A 69 0.64 -13.96 -10.99
CA ASN A 69 -0.12 -13.20 -12.00
C ASN A 69 -0.38 -11.75 -11.58
N GLN A 70 -0.08 -11.37 -10.32
CA GLN A 70 -0.18 -10.00 -9.80
C GLN A 70 0.95 -9.72 -8.78
N THR A 71 2.21 -9.69 -9.22
CA THR A 71 3.35 -9.32 -8.34
C THR A 71 3.28 -7.84 -7.94
N ASP A 72 2.85 -7.01 -8.86
CA ASP A 72 2.58 -5.58 -8.72
C ASP A 72 1.65 -5.26 -7.54
N ILE A 73 0.49 -5.91 -7.45
CA ILE A 73 -0.46 -5.72 -6.34
C ILE A 73 0.18 -6.14 -5.01
N ASN A 74 0.90 -7.27 -5.01
CA ASN A 74 1.55 -7.79 -3.81
C ASN A 74 2.65 -6.85 -3.30
N GLU A 75 3.43 -6.25 -4.19
CA GLU A 75 4.48 -5.30 -3.86
C GLU A 75 3.90 -3.97 -3.35
N ALA A 76 2.92 -3.40 -4.05
CA ALA A 76 2.24 -2.17 -3.63
C ALA A 76 1.53 -2.33 -2.28
N LEU A 77 0.92 -3.49 -2.03
CA LEU A 77 0.27 -3.76 -0.75
C LEU A 77 1.29 -3.90 0.39
N ALA A 78 2.46 -4.50 0.12
CA ALA A 78 3.52 -4.64 1.11
C ALA A 78 4.14 -3.29 1.49
N THR A 79 4.41 -2.42 0.51
CA THR A 79 4.93 -1.08 0.76
C THR A 79 3.93 -0.24 1.54
N TRP A 80 2.66 -0.26 1.14
CA TRP A 80 1.59 0.44 1.85
C TRP A 80 1.42 -0.06 3.28
N TYR A 81 1.43 -1.38 3.51
CA TYR A 81 1.30 -1.94 4.86
C TYR A 81 2.45 -1.50 5.77
N ASN A 82 3.68 -1.48 5.26
CA ASN A 82 4.84 -1.01 6.02
C ASN A 82 4.70 0.47 6.42
N LEU A 83 4.17 1.30 5.53
CA LEU A 83 3.87 2.71 5.82
C LEU A 83 2.85 2.86 6.96
N GLN A 84 1.74 2.10 6.89
CA GLN A 84 0.73 2.11 7.95
C GLN A 84 1.30 1.63 9.29
N LYS A 85 2.14 0.60 9.25
CA LYS A 85 2.83 0.07 10.44
C LYS A 85 3.78 1.10 11.04
N SER A 86 4.55 1.82 10.23
CA SER A 86 5.42 2.90 10.72
C SER A 86 4.64 4.08 11.33
N ALA A 87 3.41 4.31 10.85
CA ALA A 87 2.51 5.30 11.42
C ALA A 87 1.77 4.81 12.68
N GLY A 88 2.03 3.57 13.14
CA GLY A 88 1.35 2.98 14.30
C GLY A 88 -0.13 2.63 14.08
N LEU A 89 -0.59 2.62 12.82
CA LEU A 89 -1.99 2.39 12.50
C LEU A 89 -2.32 0.88 12.46
N PRO A 90 -3.37 0.43 13.15
CA PRO A 90 -3.76 -0.97 13.14
C PRO A 90 -4.40 -1.35 11.81
N VAL A 91 -3.75 -2.24 11.06
CA VAL A 91 -4.29 -2.72 9.77
C VAL A 91 -4.88 -4.13 9.92
N ASN A 92 -6.21 -4.22 9.87
CA ASN A 92 -6.92 -5.49 9.90
C ASN A 92 -7.01 -6.19 8.52
N GLY A 93 -7.55 -7.41 8.50
CA GLY A 93 -7.58 -8.24 7.29
C GLY A 93 -8.53 -7.71 6.22
N ILE A 94 -9.61 -7.05 6.63
CA ILE A 94 -10.61 -6.45 5.74
C ILE A 94 -10.00 -5.21 5.07
N ILE A 95 -9.28 -4.39 5.83
CA ILE A 95 -8.56 -3.23 5.30
C ILE A 95 -7.51 -3.67 4.27
N LEU A 96 -6.71 -4.71 4.57
CA LEU A 96 -5.77 -5.28 3.62
C LEU A 96 -6.44 -5.74 2.32
N LYS A 97 -7.60 -6.40 2.43
CA LYS A 97 -8.36 -6.88 1.28
C LYS A 97 -8.84 -5.71 0.41
N ASN A 98 -9.49 -4.72 1.02
CA ASN A 98 -10.02 -3.56 0.30
C ASN A 98 -8.89 -2.77 -0.37
N GLN A 99 -7.75 -2.61 0.31
CA GLN A 99 -6.60 -1.92 -0.26
C GLN A 99 -6.00 -2.69 -1.44
N ALA A 100 -5.90 -4.03 -1.34
CA ALA A 100 -5.43 -4.86 -2.45
C ALA A 100 -6.32 -4.72 -3.69
N GLU A 101 -7.64 -4.66 -3.51
CA GLU A 101 -8.60 -4.46 -4.60
C GLU A 101 -8.52 -3.04 -5.20
N GLN A 102 -8.25 -2.02 -4.38
CA GLN A 102 -8.01 -0.66 -4.87
C GLN A 102 -6.74 -0.58 -5.73
N PHE A 103 -5.62 -1.15 -5.27
CA PHE A 103 -4.40 -1.21 -6.08
C PHE A 103 -4.61 -1.97 -7.38
N ALA A 104 -5.39 -3.05 -7.35
CA ALA A 104 -5.74 -3.79 -8.56
C ALA A 104 -6.44 -2.91 -9.60
N LYS A 105 -7.45 -2.13 -9.18
CA LYS A 105 -8.16 -1.21 -10.06
C LYS A 105 -7.24 -0.13 -10.63
N GLN A 106 -6.37 0.45 -9.80
CA GLN A 106 -5.39 1.45 -10.23
C GLN A 106 -4.40 0.91 -11.26
N MET A 107 -4.06 -0.38 -11.17
CA MET A 107 -3.19 -1.08 -12.11
C MET A 107 -3.93 -1.64 -13.34
N GLY A 108 -5.23 -1.35 -13.49
CA GLY A 108 -6.03 -1.75 -14.65
C GLY A 108 -6.78 -3.08 -14.51
N TYR A 109 -6.73 -3.74 -13.36
CA TYR A 109 -7.48 -4.98 -13.09
C TYR A 109 -8.88 -4.65 -12.53
N GLN A 110 -9.81 -4.25 -13.40
CA GLN A 110 -11.14 -3.73 -13.00
C GLN A 110 -11.99 -4.75 -12.22
N ASP A 111 -11.94 -6.03 -12.62
CA ASP A 111 -12.73 -7.11 -12.01
C ASP A 111 -11.97 -7.93 -10.97
N TYR A 112 -10.83 -7.42 -10.48
CA TYR A 112 -10.06 -8.14 -9.47
C TYR A 112 -10.83 -8.20 -8.15
N ARG A 113 -10.97 -9.43 -7.65
CA ARG A 113 -11.50 -9.73 -6.31
C ARG A 113 -10.44 -10.47 -5.53
N CYS A 114 -10.07 -9.90 -4.39
CA CYS A 114 -9.03 -10.47 -3.56
C CYS A 114 -9.61 -11.65 -2.77
N SER A 115 -9.10 -12.86 -3.01
CA SER A 115 -9.55 -14.03 -2.25
C SER A 115 -9.09 -13.95 -0.79
N SER A 116 -9.92 -14.44 0.14
CA SER A 116 -9.58 -14.55 1.57
C SER A 116 -8.28 -15.35 1.78
N SER A 117 -8.13 -16.46 1.05
CA SER A 117 -6.93 -17.29 1.08
C SER A 117 -5.66 -16.57 0.61
N TRP A 118 -5.77 -15.61 -0.32
CA TRP A 118 -4.63 -14.81 -0.75
C TRP A 118 -4.19 -13.87 0.36
N ILE A 119 -5.13 -13.21 1.05
CA ILE A 119 -4.85 -12.36 2.20
C ILE A 119 -4.20 -13.15 3.35
N ASP A 120 -4.69 -14.36 3.63
CA ASP A 120 -4.09 -15.19 4.68
C ASP A 120 -2.64 -15.59 4.36
N ARG A 121 -2.35 -15.88 3.08
CA ARG A 121 -0.98 -16.15 2.62
C ARG A 121 -0.12 -14.88 2.66
N PHE A 122 -0.68 -13.73 2.30
CA PHE A 122 0.01 -12.45 2.38
C PHE A 122 0.43 -12.15 3.82
N LYS A 123 -0.50 -12.26 4.77
CA LYS A 123 -0.21 -12.08 6.21
C LYS A 123 0.91 -13.00 6.69
N LYS A 124 0.85 -14.29 6.33
CA LYS A 124 1.89 -15.27 6.69
C LYS A 124 3.25 -14.92 6.10
N ARG A 125 3.30 -14.46 4.84
CA ARG A 125 4.55 -14.08 4.15
C ARG A 125 5.21 -12.85 4.76
N HIS A 126 4.41 -11.89 5.22
CA HIS A 126 4.88 -10.62 5.78
C HIS A 126 4.85 -10.60 7.32
N ASN A 127 4.69 -11.77 7.96
CA ASN A 127 4.63 -11.93 9.42
C ASN A 127 3.62 -10.97 10.10
N ILE A 128 2.50 -10.70 9.42
CA ILE A 128 1.42 -9.86 9.92
C ILE A 128 0.61 -10.70 10.90
N SER A 129 0.90 -10.55 12.18
CA SER A 129 0.11 -11.14 13.25
C SER A 129 -0.75 -10.07 13.91
N TYR A 130 -2.01 -10.42 14.16
CA TYR A 130 -2.82 -9.66 15.10
C TYR A 130 -2.35 -10.07 16.48
N SER A 131 -1.37 -9.34 17.02
CA SER A 131 -1.23 -9.35 18.47
C SER A 131 -2.56 -8.80 18.99
N LYS A 132 -3.28 -9.60 19.80
CA LYS A 132 -4.33 -9.05 20.64
C LYS A 132 -3.62 -7.99 21.47
N TYR A 133 -3.79 -6.73 21.13
CA TYR A 133 -3.33 -5.65 22.00
C TYR A 133 -4.03 -5.89 23.34
N LYS A 134 -3.27 -6.38 24.32
CA LYS A 134 -3.64 -6.26 25.71
C LYS A 134 -3.54 -4.77 25.95
N ILE A 135 -4.69 -4.10 25.95
CA ILE A 135 -4.78 -2.69 26.32
C ILE A 135 -4.38 -2.66 27.79
N GLU A 136 -3.08 -2.51 28.06
CA GLU A 136 -2.62 -1.99 29.33
C GLU A 136 -3.08 -0.53 29.32
N HIS A 137 -4.11 -0.23 30.12
CA HIS A 137 -4.60 1.12 30.34
C HIS A 137 -3.47 1.97 30.93
N SER A 138 -2.70 2.64 30.09
CA SER A 138 -1.92 3.80 30.51
C SER A 138 -2.15 4.95 29.54
N THR A 139 -2.92 5.91 30.07
CA THR A 139 -3.09 7.31 29.66
C THR A 139 -3.97 7.61 28.43
N CYS A 140 -5.25 7.87 28.77
CA CYS A 140 -6.23 8.82 28.24
C CYS A 140 -6.12 9.32 26.77
N LEU A 141 -6.99 8.76 25.91
CA LEU A 141 -7.63 9.47 24.80
C LEU A 141 -9.15 9.51 25.07
N ASN A 142 -9.69 10.66 25.46
CA ASN A 142 -11.10 11.00 25.28
C ASN A 142 -11.25 11.50 23.84
N SER A 143 -12.25 11.22 23.01
CA SER A 143 -13.57 10.58 23.05
C SER A 143 -14.03 10.55 21.56
N ALA A 144 -14.92 9.73 21.00
CA ALA A 144 -15.92 8.79 21.47
C ALA A 144 -16.19 7.71 20.39
N ASN A 145 -16.70 6.57 20.86
CA ASN A 145 -17.16 5.36 20.17
C ASN A 145 -17.89 5.49 18.82
N ILE A 146 -17.68 4.51 17.93
CA ILE A 146 -18.76 3.71 17.32
C ILE A 146 -18.33 2.22 17.23
N ILE A 147 -18.88 1.46 18.18
CA ILE A 147 -19.40 0.08 18.11
C ILE A 147 -18.40 -1.10 18.09
N SER A 148 -18.12 -1.58 19.31
CA SER A 148 -18.18 -3.01 19.61
C SER A 148 -19.60 -3.36 20.07
N SER A 149 -20.35 -4.12 19.27
CA SER A 149 -21.45 -5.00 19.69
C SER A 149 -21.89 -5.86 18.52
N ASN A 150 -21.39 -7.10 18.48
CA ASN A 150 -22.23 -8.31 18.41
C ASN A 150 -21.40 -9.51 17.92
N SER A 151 -21.05 -10.36 18.87
CA SER A 151 -20.75 -11.76 18.62
C SER A 151 -22.06 -12.56 18.56
N ASN A 152 -22.17 -13.36 17.49
CA ASN A 152 -22.87 -14.66 17.36
C ASN A 152 -24.31 -14.74 16.83
N ILE A 153 -24.38 -15.36 15.63
CA ILE A 153 -25.27 -16.46 15.17
C ILE A 153 -26.75 -16.12 14.88
N ILE A 154 -27.12 -16.12 13.60
CA ILE A 154 -28.25 -16.90 13.03
C ILE A 154 -27.87 -17.41 11.62
N LYS A 155 -27.95 -18.72 11.42
CA LYS A 155 -28.08 -19.36 10.09
C LYS A 155 -29.56 -19.25 9.68
N SER A 156 -29.85 -18.79 8.47
CA SER A 156 -30.94 -19.28 7.61
C SER A 156 -31.09 -18.41 6.36
N ASP A 157 -31.39 -19.08 5.25
CA ASP A 157 -31.60 -18.55 3.92
C ASP A 157 -32.84 -17.64 3.86
N THR A 158 -32.73 -16.48 3.19
CA THR A 158 -33.65 -15.97 2.13
C THR A 158 -33.33 -14.50 1.75
N PRO A 159 -33.63 -14.08 0.49
CA PRO A 159 -33.01 -12.90 -0.13
C PRO A 159 -33.82 -11.62 0.06
N ILE A 160 -33.16 -10.54 0.51
CA ILE A 160 -33.76 -9.21 0.58
C ILE A 160 -33.31 -8.39 -0.63
N LYS A 161 -34.29 -7.87 -1.36
CA LYS A 161 -34.19 -7.08 -2.59
C LYS A 161 -33.44 -5.77 -2.34
N ALA A 162 -32.53 -5.43 -3.25
CA ALA A 162 -31.78 -4.19 -3.23
C ALA A 162 -32.60 -3.07 -3.88
N GLU A 163 -33.47 -2.45 -3.10
CA GLU A 163 -33.89 -1.06 -3.31
C GLU A 163 -33.70 -0.34 -1.97
N ASN A 164 -33.04 0.81 -2.01
CA ASN A 164 -32.62 1.67 -0.90
C ASN A 164 -31.21 1.41 -0.32
N VAL A 165 -30.18 1.64 -1.13
CA VAL A 165 -28.90 2.17 -0.62
C VAL A 165 -28.92 3.68 -0.85
N GLN A 166 -29.28 4.45 0.18
CA GLN A 166 -29.09 5.89 0.15
C GLN A 166 -27.60 6.19 0.31
N VAL A 167 -27.03 6.77 -0.74
CA VAL A 167 -25.70 7.38 -0.77
C VAL A 167 -25.70 8.54 0.22
N TRP A 168 -24.83 8.48 1.24
CA TRP A 168 -24.63 9.62 2.14
C TRP A 168 -23.78 10.68 1.42
N VAL A 169 -24.41 11.79 1.12
CA VAL A 169 -23.77 13.05 0.71
C VAL A 169 -23.89 14.00 1.91
N PRO A 170 -22.78 14.56 2.43
CA PRO A 170 -22.87 15.54 3.52
C PRO A 170 -23.50 16.84 3.01
N LYS A 171 -24.60 17.24 3.64
CA LYS A 171 -25.27 18.52 3.43
C LYS A 171 -24.57 19.56 4.31
N ILE A 172 -24.03 20.61 3.71
CA ILE A 172 -23.51 21.79 4.40
C ILE A 172 -24.67 22.77 4.50
N GLU A 173 -25.10 23.09 5.72
CA GLU A 173 -26.01 24.21 6.00
C GLU A 173 -25.28 25.17 6.96
N GLU A 174 -25.29 26.45 6.59
CA GLU A 174 -24.74 27.61 7.32
C GLU A 174 -25.68 28.08 8.44
N GLU A 175 -25.12 28.96 9.30
CA GLU A 175 -25.76 29.81 10.34
C GLU A 175 -26.16 29.08 11.65
N SER A 176 -26.02 29.63 12.86
CA SER A 176 -25.82 30.99 13.37
C SER A 176 -25.31 30.94 14.81
N GLU A 177 -24.63 32.00 15.27
CA GLU A 177 -24.18 32.22 16.65
C GLU A 177 -25.34 32.26 17.68
N SER A 178 -25.15 31.60 18.83
CA SER A 178 -25.77 31.98 20.09
C SER A 178 -24.87 31.57 21.25
N GLU A 179 -24.38 32.57 21.99
CA GLU A 179 -23.57 32.42 23.19
C GLU A 179 -24.34 31.70 24.31
N ASP A 180 -23.71 30.73 24.97
CA ASP A 180 -23.89 30.59 26.41
C ASP A 180 -22.60 30.09 27.08
N SER A 181 -22.25 30.78 28.16
CA SER A 181 -20.91 30.82 28.77
C SER A 181 -20.80 29.91 30.00
N ARG A 182 -19.55 29.43 30.25
CA ARG A 182 -18.95 28.79 31.45
C ARG A 182 -18.95 27.24 31.47
N CYS A 183 -17.83 26.51 31.60
CA CYS A 183 -16.42 26.84 31.89
C CYS A 183 -15.47 25.80 31.25
N LEU A 184 -14.26 26.27 30.94
CA LEU A 184 -13.18 25.64 30.20
C LEU A 184 -12.32 24.64 31.00
N SER A 185 -11.81 23.63 30.29
CA SER A 185 -10.38 23.29 30.35
C SER A 185 -9.82 23.23 28.91
N LYS A 186 -9.13 24.30 28.52
CA LYS A 186 -8.50 24.54 27.21
C LYS A 186 -7.38 23.55 26.92
N CYS A 187 -7.42 22.89 25.76
CA CYS A 187 -6.20 22.56 25.02
C CYS A 187 -6.03 23.66 23.97
N ASP A 188 -5.22 24.67 24.27
CA ASP A 188 -4.91 25.77 23.37
C ASP A 188 -4.08 25.28 22.17
N VAL A 189 -4.73 24.77 21.11
CA VAL A 189 -4.08 24.67 19.80
C VAL A 189 -4.27 26.02 19.12
N LYS A 190 -3.23 26.86 19.19
CA LYS A 190 -3.20 28.13 18.48
C LYS A 190 -3.29 27.85 16.97
N PRO A 191 -4.16 28.53 16.21
CA PRO A 191 -4.19 28.40 14.77
C PRO A 191 -2.81 28.76 14.20
N VAL A 192 -2.33 27.96 13.25
CA VAL A 192 -1.04 28.20 12.59
C VAL A 192 -1.12 29.54 11.87
N THR A 193 -0.24 30.46 12.23
CA THR A 193 -0.22 31.79 11.60
C THR A 193 0.40 31.69 10.21
N ILE A 194 0.04 32.64 9.33
CA ILE A 194 0.62 32.71 7.98
C ILE A 194 2.15 32.81 8.06
N GLU A 195 2.68 33.53 9.06
CA GLU A 195 4.12 33.66 9.30
C GLU A 195 4.78 32.31 9.65
N GLN A 196 4.11 31.45 10.40
CA GLN A 196 4.60 30.10 10.72
C GLN A 196 4.61 29.20 9.48
N ALA A 197 3.66 29.38 8.57
CA ALA A 197 3.64 28.68 7.28
C ALA A 197 4.79 29.17 6.36
N ASP A 198 5.07 30.47 6.33
CA ASP A 198 6.17 31.05 5.57
C ASP A 198 7.54 30.58 6.09
N GLU A 199 7.72 30.49 7.41
CA GLU A 199 8.95 29.97 8.01
C GLU A 199 9.20 28.49 7.67
N ALA A 200 8.14 27.68 7.71
CA ALA A 200 8.19 26.27 7.34
C ALA A 200 8.56 26.09 5.85
N LEU A 201 7.96 26.88 4.95
CA LEU A 201 8.27 26.84 3.51
C LEU A 201 9.70 27.29 3.19
N ASN A 202 10.19 28.33 3.86
CA ASN A 202 11.57 28.79 3.70
C ASN A 202 12.59 27.74 4.15
N THR A 203 12.27 27.01 5.23
CA THR A 203 13.11 25.91 5.74
C THR A 203 13.15 24.72 4.77
N LEU A 204 11.99 24.36 4.20
CA LEU A 204 11.90 23.29 3.20
C LEU A 204 12.61 23.65 1.88
N THR A 205 12.55 24.92 1.47
CA THR A 205 13.25 25.41 0.27
C THR A 205 14.76 25.29 0.45
N LYS A 206 15.30 25.73 1.59
CA LYS A 206 16.74 25.58 1.92
C LYS A 206 17.18 24.11 1.94
N PHE A 207 16.34 23.21 2.43
CA PHE A 207 16.62 21.77 2.40
C PHE A 207 16.65 21.22 0.97
N ALA A 208 15.73 21.67 0.11
CA ALA A 208 15.71 21.29 -1.30
C ALA A 208 16.97 21.77 -2.05
N ASP A 209 17.47 22.97 -1.76
CA ASP A 209 18.69 23.52 -2.40
C ASP A 209 19.98 22.77 -2.01
N LEU A 210 20.04 22.23 -0.79
CA LEU A 210 21.15 21.41 -0.31
C LEU A 210 21.22 20.03 -0.99
N MET A 211 20.11 19.60 -1.61
CA MET A 211 20.01 18.32 -2.29
C MET A 211 20.34 18.50 -3.78
N HIS A 212 21.60 18.32 -4.20
CA HIS A 212 22.04 18.47 -5.60
C HIS A 212 21.57 17.35 -6.57
N SER A 213 20.36 16.83 -6.39
CA SER A 213 19.79 15.72 -7.17
C SER A 213 18.55 16.15 -7.97
N THR A 214 18.14 15.35 -8.96
CA THR A 214 16.94 15.58 -9.76
C THR A 214 15.66 15.70 -8.92
N SER A 215 15.63 15.06 -7.74
CA SER A 215 14.52 15.12 -6.79
C SER A 215 14.31 16.51 -6.18
N SER A 216 15.36 17.34 -6.10
CA SER A 216 15.25 18.73 -5.64
C SER A 216 14.38 19.57 -6.58
N LYS A 217 14.48 19.36 -7.90
CA LYS A 217 13.69 20.11 -8.89
C LYS A 217 12.18 19.86 -8.76
N VAL A 218 11.79 18.62 -8.46
CA VAL A 218 10.38 18.24 -8.24
C VAL A 218 9.87 18.84 -6.93
N MET A 219 10.68 18.79 -5.87
CA MET A 219 10.34 19.37 -4.57
C MET A 219 10.20 20.90 -4.66
N LEU A 220 11.11 21.58 -5.34
CA LEU A 220 11.05 23.03 -5.56
C LEU A 220 9.80 23.45 -6.34
N LYS A 221 9.37 22.66 -7.33
CA LYS A 221 8.12 22.91 -8.07
C LYS A 221 6.88 22.78 -7.18
N LEU A 222 6.84 21.77 -6.32
CA LEU A 222 5.74 21.62 -5.36
C LEU A 222 5.73 22.77 -4.33
N LEU A 223 6.90 23.21 -3.87
CA LEU A 223 7.03 24.34 -2.96
C LEU A 223 6.55 25.65 -3.61
N SER A 224 6.79 25.88 -4.90
CA SER A 224 6.26 27.06 -5.60
C SER A 224 4.73 27.03 -5.72
N GLU A 225 4.14 25.87 -6.03
CA GLU A 225 2.68 25.73 -6.10
C GLU A 225 2.02 26.00 -4.74
N VAL A 226 2.62 25.55 -3.64
CA VAL A 226 2.14 25.84 -2.28
C VAL A 226 2.30 27.32 -1.92
N LYS A 227 3.37 27.97 -2.38
CA LYS A 227 3.59 29.41 -2.16
C LYS A 227 2.54 30.25 -2.90
N ASP A 228 2.20 29.91 -4.14
CA ASP A 228 1.16 30.59 -4.92
C ASP A 228 -0.21 30.48 -4.23
N VAL A 229 -0.54 29.32 -3.65
CA VAL A 229 -1.77 29.13 -2.87
C VAL A 229 -1.79 30.03 -1.63
N LEU A 230 -0.68 30.15 -0.91
CA LEU A 230 -0.59 31.05 0.24
C LEU A 230 -0.68 32.52 -0.15
N GLU A 231 -0.08 32.94 -1.26
CA GLU A 231 -0.23 34.31 -1.78
C GLU A 231 -1.68 34.61 -2.19
N ASN A 232 -2.38 33.65 -2.78
CA ASN A 232 -3.81 33.77 -3.07
C ASN A 232 -4.64 33.91 -1.79
N VAL A 233 -4.35 33.12 -0.75
CA VAL A 233 -5.00 33.24 0.57
C VAL A 233 -4.73 34.62 1.20
N ARG A 234 -3.51 35.16 1.05
CA ARG A 234 -3.14 36.50 1.53
C ARG A 234 -3.92 37.60 0.79
N ASN A 235 -4.14 37.44 -0.52
CA ASN A 235 -4.84 38.41 -1.36
C ASN A 235 -6.37 38.36 -1.21
N CYS A 236 -6.95 37.19 -0.91
CA CYS A 236 -8.38 37.05 -0.61
C CYS A 236 -8.81 37.82 0.65
N ASN A 237 -7.88 38.17 1.54
CA ASN A 237 -8.16 38.92 2.77
C ASN A 237 -8.29 40.45 2.59
N TYR A 238 -8.23 40.97 1.35
CA TYR A 238 -8.36 42.42 1.06
C TYR A 238 -9.53 42.80 0.14
N GLY A 239 -10.48 41.89 -0.11
CA GLY A 239 -11.67 42.14 -0.95
C GLY A 239 -12.95 42.29 -0.15
N GLY A 240 -13.13 43.41 0.57
CA GLY A 240 -14.32 43.70 1.37
C GLY A 240 -14.75 45.17 1.29
N VAL A 241 -15.21 45.57 0.10
CA VAL A 241 -16.16 46.64 -0.28
C VAL A 241 -16.41 47.79 0.71
N ASN A 242 -15.93 48.99 0.37
CA ASN A 242 -16.52 50.27 0.78
C ASN A 242 -17.98 50.33 0.28
N THR A 243 -18.94 50.45 1.18
CA THR A 243 -20.26 51.00 0.83
C THR A 243 -20.23 52.48 1.14
N ASP A 244 -19.94 53.29 0.10
CA ASP A 244 -20.31 54.70 0.09
C ASP A 244 -21.83 54.80 0.22
N ASP A 245 -22.26 55.57 1.22
CA ASP A 245 -23.65 55.91 1.53
C ASP A 245 -24.14 57.01 0.56
N PRO A 246 -25.17 56.76 -0.29
CA PRO A 246 -25.84 57.80 -1.01
C PRO A 246 -27.23 58.04 -0.41
N LEU A 247 -27.31 59.09 0.41
CA LEU A 247 -28.53 59.80 0.82
C LEU A 247 -29.52 59.02 1.71
N LYS A 248 -29.31 59.12 3.03
CA LYS A 248 -30.40 59.31 4.00
C LYS A 248 -29.93 59.89 5.34
#